data_AF-A0AAV4HAD8-F1
#
_entry.id   AF-A0AAV4HAD8-F1
#
_cell.length_a   1.000
_cell.length_b   1.000
_cell.length_c   1.000
_cell.angle_alpha   90.00
_cell.angle_beta   90.00
_cell.angle_gamma   90.00
#
_symmetry.space_group_name_H-M   'P 1'
#
loop_
_entity.id
_entity.type
_entity.pdbx_description
1 polymer ?
#
loop_
_entity_poly.entity_id
_entity_poly.type
_entity_poly.pdbx_seq_one_letter_code
_entity_poly.pdbx_strand_id
1 'polypeptide(L)'
;MRYLEDAHTKIIKRRPKSKKKQPVIDMRKKLYTRMPYLLDVENLQQTNVDTGKMRNIQRRPLTQPYLPAASNGYLSSSSSSSDTSQNVVTRTSLKKRRAAASGQTSVAQTNGSSSTALHQPVAASAQQPPAAAANTKSAAKKQQQRTPLHTKAEGAAAQEKESLPSENNIRINTKKRKARSAEEVLENFVIHVNIDEKDDESDEDMKKDEEDESHYCCICCEKLSDPSGFGEGETDAHVVVALKKCGHKFHQLCLLQMFKATHKMDYLQCPSCKCISGEKTGNCPAGVMTWALLPGHSVAGYDGYDTISVSYDIQPGKQGPEHPRPGQAFYTQGFPRVGYLPDTDEGRKVLKLMIEAWRRRLMFTVGTSYTTGSSDVVTWNEIHHKTELYGNYSGHGYPDPAYLANVILELADHGVTEDCL
;
A
#
# COMPACT_ATOMS: atom_id res chain seq x y z
N MET A 1 -59.87 4.93 21.48
CA MET A 1 -59.89 3.59 20.83
C MET A 1 -60.77 3.61 19.57
N ARG A 2 -60.42 4.45 18.58
CA ARG A 2 -61.05 4.46 17.23
C ARG A 2 -60.11 5.05 16.15
N TYR A 3 -58.85 5.31 16.50
CA TYR A 3 -57.83 5.87 15.61
C TYR A 3 -56.73 4.85 15.25
N LEU A 4 -56.76 3.65 15.83
CA LEU A 4 -55.80 2.57 15.55
C LEU A 4 -56.35 1.50 14.58
N GLU A 5 -57.66 1.48 14.30
CA GLU A 5 -58.26 0.53 13.36
C GLU A 5 -58.18 1.04 11.90
N ASP A 6 -58.13 2.35 11.68
CA ASP A 6 -58.03 2.94 10.34
C ASP A 6 -56.59 2.90 9.76
N ALA A 7 -55.58 2.76 10.62
CA ALA A 7 -54.19 2.59 10.19
C ALA A 7 -53.89 1.15 9.74
N HIS A 8 -54.59 0.15 10.30
CA HIS A 8 -54.36 -1.25 9.98
C HIS A 8 -55.02 -1.69 8.66
N THR A 9 -56.07 -0.98 8.23
CA THR A 9 -56.81 -1.32 7.00
C THR A 9 -56.19 -0.72 5.73
N LYS A 10 -55.24 0.23 5.85
CA LYS A 10 -54.47 0.77 4.71
C LYS A 10 -53.19 -0.01 4.37
N ILE A 11 -52.80 -0.98 5.20
CA ILE A 11 -51.61 -1.82 4.96
C ILE A 11 -51.94 -3.10 4.14
N ILE A 12 -53.21 -3.52 4.05
CA ILE A 12 -53.61 -4.80 3.42
C ILE A 12 -54.12 -4.66 1.97
N LYS A 13 -53.99 -3.49 1.32
CA LYS A 13 -54.37 -3.30 -0.10
C LYS A 13 -53.27 -2.73 -1.01
N ARG A 14 -52.00 -2.92 -0.64
CA ARG A 14 -50.92 -2.82 -1.65
C ARG A 14 -50.86 -4.13 -2.43
N ARG A 15 -51.61 -4.19 -3.54
CA ARG A 15 -51.33 -5.13 -4.64
C ARG A 15 -49.82 -5.15 -4.86
N PRO A 16 -49.15 -6.32 -4.93
CA PRO A 16 -47.74 -6.36 -5.25
C PRO A 16 -47.58 -5.65 -6.60
N LYS A 17 -46.86 -4.52 -6.62
CA LYS A 17 -46.40 -3.94 -7.88
C LYS A 17 -45.64 -5.07 -8.57
N SER A 18 -46.18 -5.55 -9.70
CA SER A 18 -45.51 -6.53 -10.52
C SER A 18 -44.08 -6.04 -10.73
N LYS A 19 -43.09 -6.81 -10.27
CA LYS A 19 -41.69 -6.54 -10.59
C LYS A 19 -41.64 -6.45 -12.12
N LYS A 20 -41.44 -5.24 -12.66
CA LYS A 20 -41.09 -5.07 -14.07
C LYS A 20 -39.75 -5.79 -14.24
N LYS A 21 -39.80 -7.07 -14.61
CA LYS A 21 -38.62 -7.85 -15.01
C LYS A 21 -38.15 -7.27 -16.32
N GLN A 22 -37.03 -6.54 -16.34
CA GLN A 22 -36.22 -6.30 -17.53
C GLN A 22 -34.76 -5.95 -17.15
N PRO A 23 -33.76 -6.16 -18.02
CA PRO A 23 -33.73 -7.04 -19.18
C PRO A 23 -32.52 -7.99 -19.16
N VAL A 24 -32.68 -9.17 -19.75
CA VAL A 24 -31.54 -9.88 -20.33
C VAL A 24 -30.89 -8.93 -21.35
N ILE A 25 -29.63 -8.56 -21.14
CA ILE A 25 -28.91 -7.68 -22.06
C ILE A 25 -28.53 -8.51 -23.28
N ASP A 26 -29.10 -8.16 -24.42
CA ASP A 26 -28.77 -8.79 -25.71
C ASP A 26 -27.60 -8.06 -26.37
N MET A 27 -26.40 -8.63 -26.24
CA MET A 27 -25.17 -8.04 -26.79
C MET A 27 -25.15 -8.06 -28.32
N ARG A 28 -26.02 -8.84 -28.97
CA ARG A 28 -26.15 -8.86 -30.44
C ARG A 28 -26.76 -7.59 -31.02
N LYS A 29 -27.50 -6.84 -30.19
CA LYS A 29 -28.16 -5.59 -30.57
C LYS A 29 -27.29 -4.34 -30.38
N LYS A 30 -26.06 -4.49 -29.87
CA LYS A 30 -25.10 -3.39 -29.69
C LYS A 30 -24.26 -3.23 -30.96
N LEU A 31 -24.34 -2.05 -31.59
CA LEU A 31 -23.87 -1.77 -32.95
C LEU A 31 -22.35 -1.94 -33.20
N TYR A 32 -21.54 -2.00 -32.14
CA TYR A 32 -20.07 -1.95 -32.21
C TYR A 32 -19.37 -3.25 -31.79
N THR A 33 -20.08 -4.20 -31.20
CA THR A 33 -19.52 -5.47 -30.75
C THR A 33 -20.55 -6.56 -31.00
N ARG A 34 -20.55 -7.16 -32.20
CA ARG A 34 -21.41 -8.29 -32.60
C ARG A 34 -21.03 -9.56 -31.81
N MET A 35 -21.26 -9.54 -30.50
CA MET A 35 -20.96 -10.66 -29.64
C MET A 35 -22.21 -11.53 -29.44
N PRO A 36 -22.12 -12.87 -29.62
CA PRO A 36 -23.27 -13.77 -29.59
C PRO A 36 -23.68 -14.14 -28.16
N TYR A 37 -23.90 -13.13 -27.30
CA TYR A 37 -24.19 -13.35 -25.89
C TYR A 37 -25.48 -12.67 -25.41
N LEU A 38 -26.21 -13.40 -24.58
CA LEU A 38 -27.27 -12.90 -23.71
C LEU A 38 -26.75 -12.85 -22.28
N LEU A 39 -26.87 -11.70 -21.61
CA LEU A 39 -26.46 -11.52 -20.22
C LEU A 39 -27.69 -11.39 -19.33
N ASP A 40 -27.94 -12.41 -18.51
CA ASP A 40 -28.90 -12.34 -17.43
C ASP A 40 -28.20 -11.77 -16.18
N VAL A 41 -28.39 -10.47 -15.98
CA VAL A 41 -27.70 -9.73 -14.91
C VAL A 41 -28.35 -9.97 -13.53
N GLU A 42 -29.55 -10.57 -13.49
CA GLU A 42 -30.23 -10.95 -12.25
C GLU A 42 -29.69 -12.29 -11.74
N ASN A 43 -29.57 -13.26 -12.63
CA ASN A 43 -29.06 -14.59 -12.29
C ASN A 43 -27.53 -14.70 -12.40
N LEU A 44 -26.85 -13.62 -12.78
CA LEU A 44 -25.41 -13.59 -13.03
C LEU A 44 -24.99 -14.70 -14.01
N GLN A 45 -25.68 -14.77 -15.15
CA GLN A 45 -25.45 -15.78 -16.18
C GLN A 45 -25.21 -15.15 -17.55
N GLN A 46 -24.29 -15.75 -18.30
CA GLN A 46 -24.04 -15.44 -19.69
C GLN A 46 -24.31 -16.68 -20.54
N THR A 47 -25.09 -16.52 -21.60
CA THR A 47 -25.42 -17.58 -22.55
C THR A 47 -24.89 -17.23 -23.93
N ASN A 48 -24.09 -18.10 -24.52
CA ASN A 48 -23.75 -18.02 -25.95
C ASN A 48 -24.95 -18.51 -26.77
N VAL A 49 -25.48 -17.68 -27.67
CA VAL A 49 -26.67 -18.03 -28.45
C VAL A 49 -26.41 -19.02 -29.57
N ASP A 50 -25.19 -19.06 -30.10
CA ASP A 50 -24.83 -19.92 -31.24
C ASP A 50 -24.55 -21.35 -30.75
N THR A 51 -23.93 -21.49 -29.58
CA THR A 51 -23.53 -22.80 -29.02
C THR A 51 -24.42 -23.27 -27.88
N GLY A 52 -25.35 -22.43 -27.39
CA GLY A 52 -26.19 -22.69 -26.21
C GLY A 52 -25.43 -22.85 -24.89
N LYS A 53 -24.12 -22.58 -24.85
CA LYS A 53 -23.29 -22.77 -23.65
C LYS A 53 -23.56 -21.65 -22.64
N MET A 54 -23.79 -22.04 -21.39
CA MET A 54 -24.02 -21.13 -20.27
C MET A 54 -22.82 -21.10 -19.33
N ARG A 55 -22.49 -19.92 -18.80
CA ARG A 55 -21.53 -19.74 -17.71
C ARG A 55 -22.03 -18.75 -16.68
N ASN A 56 -21.56 -18.90 -15.44
CA ASN A 56 -21.79 -17.90 -14.40
C ASN A 56 -20.83 -16.72 -14.61
N ILE A 57 -21.33 -15.52 -14.32
CA ILE A 57 -20.56 -14.28 -14.32
C ILE A 57 -20.60 -13.68 -12.91
N GLN A 58 -19.78 -12.67 -12.65
CA GLN A 58 -19.77 -11.97 -11.36
C GLN A 58 -19.67 -10.47 -11.63
N ARG A 59 -20.28 -9.65 -10.78
CA ARG A 59 -20.11 -8.20 -10.82
C ARG A 59 -18.85 -7.85 -10.04
N ARG A 60 -17.90 -7.19 -10.69
CA ARG A 60 -16.77 -6.56 -10.02
C ARG A 60 -16.97 -5.04 -10.06
N PRO A 61 -16.64 -4.31 -8.97
CA PRO A 61 -16.53 -2.85 -9.04
C PRO A 61 -15.54 -2.49 -10.15
N LEU A 62 -15.87 -1.48 -10.97
CA LEU A 62 -14.92 -0.94 -11.94
C LEU A 62 -13.78 -0.28 -11.17
N THR A 63 -12.64 -0.94 -11.09
CA THR A 63 -11.43 -0.46 -10.42
C THR A 63 -10.60 0.49 -11.30
N GLN A 64 -11.09 0.82 -12.51
CA GLN A 64 -10.52 1.81 -13.45
C GLN A 64 -11.61 2.32 -14.44
N PRO A 65 -11.54 3.58 -14.92
CA PRO A 65 -12.36 4.05 -16.03
C PRO A 65 -12.00 3.31 -17.34
N TYR A 66 -13.00 3.01 -18.16
CA TYR A 66 -12.81 2.37 -19.47
C TYR A 66 -12.20 3.38 -20.45
N LEU A 67 -10.93 3.20 -20.80
CA LEU A 67 -10.31 3.89 -21.94
C LEU A 67 -10.72 3.14 -23.22
N PRO A 68 -11.41 3.78 -24.19
CA PRO A 68 -11.66 3.17 -25.48
C PRO A 68 -10.32 2.97 -26.19
N ALA A 69 -10.02 1.75 -26.61
CA ALA A 69 -8.86 1.49 -27.45
C ALA A 69 -8.98 2.32 -28.73
N ALA A 70 -8.01 3.20 -28.96
CA ALA A 70 -7.90 3.97 -30.18
C ALA A 70 -7.88 2.99 -31.38
N SER A 71 -8.78 3.25 -32.32
CA SER A 71 -8.74 2.63 -33.64
C SER A 71 -7.44 3.01 -34.33
N ASN A 72 -6.55 2.06 -34.59
CA ASN A 72 -5.63 2.15 -35.70
C ASN A 72 -5.48 0.79 -36.36
N GLY A 73 -5.79 0.78 -37.65
CA GLY A 73 -5.74 -0.40 -38.51
C GLY A 73 -4.35 -0.66 -39.09
N TYR A 74 -4.27 -1.85 -39.69
CA TYR A 74 -3.33 -2.33 -40.71
C TYR A 74 -1.90 -2.72 -40.29
N LEU A 75 -1.79 -4.02 -40.01
CA LEU A 75 -0.91 -5.03 -40.65
C LEU A 75 0.49 -4.60 -41.11
N SER A 76 1.53 -5.25 -40.55
CA SER A 76 2.48 -6.07 -41.31
C SER A 76 3.24 -7.03 -40.40
N SER A 77 3.38 -8.26 -40.90
CA SER A 77 3.87 -9.48 -40.29
C SER A 77 5.37 -9.71 -40.47
N SER A 78 6.06 -10.19 -39.43
CA SER A 78 7.13 -11.18 -39.59
C SER A 78 7.38 -11.94 -38.27
N SER A 79 7.51 -13.24 -38.45
CA SER A 79 7.29 -14.35 -37.51
C SER A 79 8.56 -14.99 -36.96
N SER A 80 8.52 -15.45 -35.71
CA SER A 80 9.01 -16.77 -35.22
C SER A 80 8.76 -16.81 -33.70
N SER A 81 7.73 -17.49 -33.19
CA SER A 81 7.64 -18.95 -32.86
C SER A 81 8.72 -19.38 -31.86
N SER A 82 8.47 -20.07 -30.74
CA SER A 82 7.29 -20.62 -30.04
C SER A 82 7.83 -21.46 -28.88
N ASP A 83 7.24 -21.40 -27.67
CA ASP A 83 6.59 -22.52 -26.96
C ASP A 83 6.18 -22.08 -25.54
N THR A 84 4.89 -22.01 -25.20
CA THR A 84 3.93 -23.08 -24.81
C THR A 84 4.22 -23.72 -23.46
N SER A 85 3.34 -23.46 -22.49
CA SER A 85 3.00 -24.42 -21.45
C SER A 85 1.52 -24.26 -21.10
N GLN A 86 0.72 -25.14 -21.71
CA GLN A 86 -0.69 -25.35 -21.41
C GLN A 86 -0.81 -26.15 -20.10
N ASN A 87 -1.62 -25.65 -19.17
CA ASN A 87 -2.05 -26.43 -18.00
C ASN A 87 -3.20 -27.38 -18.39
N VAL A 88 -2.91 -28.67 -18.36
CA VAL A 88 -3.85 -29.78 -18.51
C VAL A 88 -4.59 -29.97 -17.18
N VAL A 89 -5.92 -29.93 -17.19
CA VAL A 89 -6.77 -30.40 -16.08
C VAL A 89 -7.51 -31.65 -16.55
N THR A 90 -7.13 -32.80 -15.99
CA THR A 90 -7.82 -34.08 -16.18
C THR A 90 -9.12 -34.13 -15.37
N ARG A 91 -10.21 -34.55 -16.03
CA ARG A 91 -11.53 -34.85 -15.48
C ARG A 91 -11.68 -36.34 -15.20
N THR A 92 -12.33 -36.70 -14.09
CA THR A 92 -13.27 -37.84 -13.94
C THR A 92 -14.26 -37.46 -12.81
N SER A 93 -15.52 -37.12 -13.05
CA SER A 93 -16.70 -37.88 -13.53
C SER A 93 -17.22 -38.94 -12.56
N LEU A 94 -18.28 -38.63 -11.79
CA LEU A 94 -19.28 -39.62 -11.34
C LEU A 94 -20.68 -38.96 -11.31
N LYS A 95 -21.63 -39.53 -12.07
CA LYS A 95 -23.02 -39.09 -12.21
C LYS A 95 -23.96 -40.29 -11.97
N LYS A 96 -24.81 -40.16 -10.94
CA LYS A 96 -26.21 -40.62 -10.75
C LYS A 96 -26.73 -41.98 -11.34
N ARG A 97 -27.33 -42.77 -10.42
CA ARG A 97 -28.79 -43.13 -10.23
C ARG A 97 -29.27 -44.59 -10.45
N ARG A 98 -30.04 -45.05 -9.42
CA ARG A 98 -31.15 -46.06 -9.34
C ARG A 98 -30.77 -47.54 -9.59
N ALA A 99 -31.33 -48.58 -8.94
CA ALA A 99 -32.67 -48.81 -8.38
C ALA A 99 -32.68 -49.96 -7.31
N ALA A 100 -33.71 -49.90 -6.44
CA ALA A 100 -34.56 -50.95 -5.85
C ALA A 100 -34.06 -52.31 -5.26
N ALA A 101 -34.48 -52.50 -3.99
CA ALA A 101 -35.28 -53.60 -3.43
C ALA A 101 -34.63 -54.82 -2.71
N SER A 102 -35.23 -55.08 -1.53
CA SER A 102 -35.25 -56.28 -0.67
C SER A 102 -33.95 -56.72 0.02
N GLY A 103 -33.92 -57.06 1.32
CA GLY A 103 -34.96 -57.15 2.33
C GLY A 103 -34.39 -57.76 3.63
N GLN A 104 -35.10 -57.48 4.74
CA GLN A 104 -35.23 -58.28 5.98
C GLN A 104 -34.05 -58.32 6.99
N THR A 105 -34.27 -57.74 8.19
CA THR A 105 -34.41 -58.39 9.54
C THR A 105 -33.07 -58.47 10.29
N SER A 106 -32.89 -58.29 11.59
CA SER A 106 -33.75 -58.08 12.77
C SER A 106 -32.84 -57.86 14.00
N VAL A 107 -33.30 -57.05 14.97
CA VAL A 107 -33.31 -57.30 16.44
C VAL A 107 -31.99 -57.47 17.23
N ALA A 108 -31.77 -56.48 18.11
CA ALA A 108 -31.49 -56.50 19.57
C ALA A 108 -30.34 -57.32 20.22
N GLN A 109 -29.66 -56.57 21.11
CA GLN A 109 -29.34 -56.87 22.52
C GLN A 109 -28.21 -57.84 22.93
N THR A 110 -27.38 -57.26 23.81
CA THR A 110 -26.78 -57.76 25.07
C THR A 110 -25.53 -58.64 25.11
N ASN A 111 -24.65 -58.19 26.03
CA ASN A 111 -23.71 -58.90 26.88
C ASN A 111 -22.40 -59.46 26.30
N GLY A 112 -21.30 -59.18 27.02
CA GLY A 112 -20.10 -60.02 26.96
C GLY A 112 -18.80 -59.29 27.24
N SER A 113 -18.43 -59.24 28.51
CA SER A 113 -17.24 -58.66 29.13
C SER A 113 -15.86 -59.10 28.60
N SER A 114 -14.86 -58.32 29.03
CA SER A 114 -13.44 -58.66 29.30
C SER A 114 -12.46 -58.10 28.25
N SER A 115 -11.43 -57.31 28.57
CA SER A 115 -10.68 -57.21 29.82
C SER A 115 -9.79 -55.93 29.85
N THR A 116 -9.78 -55.28 31.02
CA THR A 116 -8.67 -54.55 31.72
C THR A 116 -7.63 -53.79 30.88
N ALA A 117 -7.58 -52.45 30.91
CA ALA A 117 -7.17 -51.55 32.00
C ALA A 117 -5.68 -51.64 32.37
N LEU A 118 -4.92 -50.53 32.21
CA LEU A 118 -4.59 -49.64 33.34
C LEU A 118 -3.77 -48.41 32.86
N HIS A 119 -4.26 -47.25 33.28
CA HIS A 119 -3.61 -45.93 33.29
C HIS A 119 -2.69 -45.81 34.52
N GLN A 120 -1.49 -45.24 34.34
CA GLN A 120 -0.86 -44.14 35.14
C GLN A 120 -0.79 -44.30 36.70
N PRO A 121 -0.30 -43.35 37.55
CA PRO A 121 0.51 -42.12 37.36
C PRO A 121 1.58 -41.84 38.49
N VAL A 122 2.15 -40.62 38.43
CA VAL A 122 2.70 -39.66 39.45
C VAL A 122 4.01 -39.85 40.28
N ALA A 123 4.82 -38.76 40.23
CA ALA A 123 5.36 -37.91 41.31
C ALA A 123 6.84 -37.99 41.79
N ALA A 124 7.51 -36.82 41.66
CA ALA A 124 8.45 -36.11 42.56
C ALA A 124 9.84 -36.68 42.93
N SER A 125 10.91 -35.88 42.75
CA SER A 125 11.61 -35.14 43.84
C SER A 125 12.87 -34.41 43.33
N ALA A 126 13.45 -33.57 44.20
CA ALA A 126 14.32 -32.43 43.95
C ALA A 126 15.83 -32.64 44.25
N GLN A 127 16.61 -31.60 43.93
CA GLN A 127 17.87 -31.12 44.58
C GLN A 127 19.27 -31.69 44.19
N GLN A 128 20.14 -30.76 43.77
CA GLN A 128 21.62 -30.72 43.84
C GLN A 128 22.10 -30.35 45.27
N PRO A 129 23.41 -30.09 45.58
CA PRO A 129 24.74 -30.66 45.24
C PRO A 129 25.52 -31.07 46.55
N PRO A 130 26.87 -31.19 46.62
CA PRO A 130 27.73 -30.01 46.91
C PRO A 130 29.20 -30.06 46.41
N ALA A 131 29.95 -29.01 46.74
CA ALA A 131 31.36 -28.70 46.44
C ALA A 131 32.32 -28.91 47.64
N ALA A 132 33.65 -29.00 47.38
CA ALA A 132 34.78 -28.65 48.28
C ALA A 132 36.11 -28.67 47.45
N ALA A 133 36.86 -27.56 47.29
CA ALA A 133 38.00 -27.05 48.09
C ALA A 133 39.24 -27.99 48.11
N ALA A 134 40.52 -27.60 47.96
CA ALA A 134 41.24 -26.35 47.74
C ALA A 134 42.73 -26.63 47.35
N ASN A 135 43.42 -25.59 46.87
CA ASN A 135 44.81 -25.17 47.17
C ASN A 135 46.02 -25.42 46.22
N THR A 136 46.67 -24.28 45.94
CA THR A 136 48.12 -23.97 45.85
C THR A 136 48.87 -23.86 44.51
N LYS A 137 49.31 -22.61 44.27
CA LYS A 137 50.67 -22.11 43.95
C LYS A 137 51.20 -22.09 42.50
N SER A 138 51.54 -20.84 42.11
CA SER A 138 52.78 -20.39 41.49
C SER A 138 52.80 -20.00 40.00
N ALA A 139 53.45 -18.85 39.80
CA ALA A 139 53.69 -18.10 38.58
C ALA A 139 54.49 -18.84 37.50
N ALA A 140 54.22 -18.50 36.22
CA ALA A 140 55.26 -18.11 35.26
C ALA A 140 54.66 -17.63 33.93
N LYS A 141 55.31 -16.60 33.39
CA LYS A 141 55.08 -15.85 32.17
C LYS A 141 55.53 -16.66 30.93
N LYS A 142 54.72 -16.76 29.88
CA LYS A 142 55.24 -16.90 28.50
C LYS A 142 54.27 -16.39 27.44
N GLN A 143 54.68 -15.31 26.78
CA GLN A 143 54.20 -14.84 25.49
C GLN A 143 54.26 -15.98 24.46
N GLN A 144 53.25 -16.07 23.61
CA GLN A 144 53.46 -16.39 22.20
C GLN A 144 52.35 -15.77 21.36
N GLN A 145 52.74 -14.70 20.67
CA GLN A 145 52.06 -14.13 19.52
C GLN A 145 51.97 -15.20 18.42
N ARG A 146 50.81 -15.32 17.78
CA ARG A 146 50.70 -15.88 16.43
C ARG A 146 50.07 -14.81 15.54
N THR A 147 50.87 -14.34 14.60
CA THR A 147 50.52 -13.48 13.48
C THR A 147 49.63 -14.21 12.45
N PRO A 148 48.72 -13.51 11.77
CA PRO A 148 47.91 -14.06 10.68
C PRO A 148 48.62 -13.94 9.33
N LEU A 149 48.47 -14.96 8.47
CA LEU A 149 48.88 -14.93 7.06
C LEU A 149 47.66 -15.29 6.21
N HIS A 150 47.09 -14.32 5.51
CA HIS A 150 47.00 -14.28 4.04
C HIS A 150 46.23 -13.04 3.58
N THR A 151 46.87 -12.31 2.69
CA THR A 151 46.55 -10.98 2.16
C THR A 151 45.66 -11.02 0.92
N LYS A 152 44.65 -10.14 0.93
CA LYS A 152 44.12 -9.23 -0.12
C LYS A 152 44.13 -9.67 -1.59
N ALA A 153 42.97 -9.49 -2.21
CA ALA A 153 42.87 -8.76 -3.46
C ALA A 153 42.21 -7.40 -3.16
N GLU A 154 42.99 -6.32 -3.22
CA GLU A 154 42.53 -4.94 -3.17
C GLU A 154 42.75 -4.31 -4.54
N GLY A 155 41.72 -3.62 -5.03
CA GLY A 155 41.75 -2.92 -6.31
C GLY A 155 40.52 -2.02 -6.45
N ALA A 156 40.32 -1.11 -5.51
CA ALA A 156 39.51 0.10 -5.70
C ALA A 156 39.95 1.14 -4.66
N ALA A 157 40.16 2.38 -5.10
CA ALA A 157 40.56 3.50 -4.27
C ALA A 157 39.67 3.60 -3.02
N ALA A 158 40.28 3.73 -1.85
CA ALA A 158 39.57 3.95 -0.59
C ALA A 158 38.96 5.36 -0.59
N GLN A 159 37.81 5.52 -1.25
CA GLN A 159 36.80 6.49 -0.84
C GLN A 159 36.35 6.09 0.57
N GLU A 160 36.16 7.07 1.46
CA GLU A 160 35.52 6.84 2.75
C GLU A 160 34.19 6.11 2.51
N LYS A 161 34.14 4.81 2.84
CA LYS A 161 32.89 4.04 2.74
C LYS A 161 31.85 4.71 3.61
N GLU A 162 30.64 4.82 3.07
CA GLU A 162 29.55 5.39 3.83
C GLU A 162 29.32 4.54 5.09
N SER A 163 29.35 5.16 6.27
CA SER A 163 29.23 4.43 7.52
C SER A 163 27.80 3.97 7.75
N LEU A 164 27.62 2.75 8.26
CA LEU A 164 26.31 2.32 8.75
C LEU A 164 25.83 3.21 9.90
N PRO A 165 24.52 3.40 10.06
CA PRO A 165 23.94 4.07 11.23
C PRO A 165 24.42 3.43 12.54
N SER A 166 24.54 4.22 13.61
CA SER A 166 24.91 3.68 14.93
C SER A 166 23.74 2.99 15.64
N GLU A 167 22.51 3.47 15.41
CA GLU A 167 21.29 2.93 15.98
C GLU A 167 20.66 1.91 15.03
N ASN A 168 20.41 0.70 15.52
CA ASN A 168 19.81 -0.38 14.75
C ASN A 168 18.42 -0.81 15.26
N ASN A 169 17.86 -0.09 16.24
CA ASN A 169 16.53 -0.32 16.78
C ASN A 169 15.85 1.03 17.00
N ILE A 170 15.01 1.45 16.06
CA ILE A 170 14.32 2.74 16.07
C ILE A 170 12.83 2.52 16.35
N ARG A 171 12.38 2.99 17.51
CA ARG A 171 10.97 2.93 17.91
C ARG A 171 10.26 4.25 17.62
N ILE A 172 9.15 4.19 16.90
CA ILE A 172 8.24 5.33 16.73
C ILE A 172 6.99 5.14 17.59
N ASN A 173 6.56 6.24 18.22
CA ASN A 173 5.36 6.29 19.05
C ASN A 173 4.40 7.35 18.49
N THR A 174 3.10 7.11 18.65
CA THR A 174 2.05 8.08 18.26
C THR A 174 1.85 9.12 19.37
N LYS A 175 2.72 10.13 19.41
CA LYS A 175 2.53 11.27 20.32
C LYS A 175 1.39 12.16 19.81
N LYS A 176 0.50 12.59 20.71
CA LYS A 176 -0.47 13.66 20.41
C LYS A 176 0.29 14.97 20.24
N ARG A 177 0.34 15.50 19.01
CA ARG A 177 0.78 16.88 18.76
C ARG A 177 -0.39 17.83 19.01
N LYS A 178 -0.09 19.03 19.51
CA LYS A 178 -1.07 20.12 19.58
C LYS A 178 -1.40 20.51 18.14
N ALA A 179 -2.67 20.42 17.76
CA ALA A 179 -3.10 20.85 16.45
C ALA A 179 -2.99 22.38 16.35
N ARG A 180 -2.32 22.86 15.31
CA ARG A 180 -2.39 24.25 14.85
C ARG A 180 -3.58 24.41 13.91
N SER A 181 -4.09 25.63 13.78
CA SER A 181 -5.16 25.87 12.80
C SER A 181 -4.60 25.76 11.38
N ALA A 182 -5.46 25.45 10.41
CA ALA A 182 -5.06 25.35 9.01
C ALA A 182 -4.53 26.69 8.49
N GLU A 183 -5.17 27.77 8.93
CA GLU A 183 -4.84 29.15 8.62
C GLU A 183 -3.41 29.49 9.10
N GLU A 184 -3.07 29.20 10.37
CA GLU A 184 -1.75 29.44 10.94
C GLU A 184 -0.65 28.67 10.21
N VAL A 185 -0.93 27.42 9.81
CA VAL A 185 0.06 26.62 9.06
C VAL A 185 0.28 27.19 7.66
N LEU A 186 -0.79 27.60 6.97
CA LEU A 186 -0.68 28.12 5.60
C LEU A 186 0.03 29.46 5.54
N GLU A 187 -0.20 30.38 6.48
CA GLU A 187 0.49 31.68 6.55
C GLU A 187 2.03 31.54 6.55
N ASN A 188 2.56 30.45 7.11
CA ASN A 188 4.00 30.18 7.09
C ASN A 188 4.53 29.86 5.69
N PHE A 189 3.69 29.37 4.78
CA PHE A 189 4.10 28.85 3.47
C PHE A 189 3.64 29.69 2.28
N VAL A 190 2.81 30.70 2.51
CA VAL A 190 2.23 31.52 1.43
C VAL A 190 2.60 33.00 1.52
N ILE A 191 2.51 33.67 0.37
CA ILE A 191 2.57 35.13 0.25
C ILE A 191 1.34 35.60 -0.53
N HIS A 192 0.76 36.75 -0.16
CA HIS A 192 -0.34 37.34 -0.90
C HIS A 192 0.15 37.96 -2.20
N VAL A 193 -0.65 37.83 -3.25
CA VAL A 193 -0.34 38.32 -4.60
C VAL A 193 -1.49 39.20 -5.08
N ASN A 194 -1.15 40.40 -5.58
CA ASN A 194 -2.10 41.25 -6.29
C ASN A 194 -2.13 40.86 -7.76
N ILE A 195 -3.33 40.65 -8.32
CA ILE A 195 -3.52 40.25 -9.73
C ILE A 195 -3.88 41.45 -10.61
N ASP A 196 -4.24 42.58 -10.00
CA ASP A 196 -4.68 43.78 -10.70
C ASP A 196 -3.54 44.62 -11.32
N GLU A 197 -2.28 44.22 -11.10
CA GLU A 197 -1.16 44.79 -11.85
C GLU A 197 -1.13 44.12 -13.22
N LYS A 198 -1.82 44.74 -14.18
CA LYS A 198 -1.52 44.57 -15.59
C LYS A 198 -0.02 44.80 -15.76
N ASP A 199 0.67 43.84 -16.36
CA ASP A 199 1.95 44.08 -17.02
C ASP A 199 1.68 45.05 -18.19
N ASP A 200 1.48 46.33 -17.85
CA ASP A 200 1.53 47.43 -18.79
C ASP A 200 3.02 47.66 -19.11
N GLU A 201 3.55 46.96 -20.12
CA GLU A 201 4.52 47.51 -21.07
C GLU A 201 4.89 46.51 -22.20
N SER A 202 4.60 46.92 -23.45
CA SER A 202 5.27 46.60 -24.74
C SER A 202 5.49 45.11 -25.09
N ASP A 203 5.00 44.54 -26.20
CA ASP A 203 4.94 45.06 -27.55
C ASP A 203 3.95 44.24 -28.42
N GLU A 204 3.37 44.89 -29.44
CA GLU A 204 2.68 44.22 -30.53
C GLU A 204 3.65 43.31 -31.30
N ASP A 205 3.70 42.00 -30.99
CA ASP A 205 4.18 40.99 -31.95
C ASP A 205 3.74 39.56 -31.56
N MET A 206 2.58 39.19 -32.10
CA MET A 206 2.35 37.89 -32.77
C MET A 206 3.10 36.65 -32.22
N LYS A 207 2.72 36.17 -31.03
CA LYS A 207 2.78 34.72 -30.68
C LYS A 207 1.49 34.29 -29.98
N LYS A 208 0.49 33.98 -30.81
CA LYS A 208 -0.69 33.22 -30.43
C LYS A 208 -0.28 31.75 -30.38
N ASP A 209 -0.60 31.05 -29.27
CA ASP A 209 -0.58 29.59 -29.06
C ASP A 209 0.24 29.05 -27.85
N GLU A 210 0.63 29.90 -26.89
CA GLU A 210 0.93 29.46 -25.52
C GLU A 210 -0.08 30.11 -24.57
N GLU A 211 -1.29 29.54 -24.48
CA GLU A 211 -2.27 29.93 -23.47
C GLU A 211 -1.68 29.68 -22.08
N ASP A 212 -1.40 30.78 -21.39
CA ASP A 212 -0.73 30.85 -20.12
C ASP A 212 -1.55 30.16 -19.00
N GLU A 213 -1.26 28.87 -18.77
CA GLU A 213 -1.83 28.06 -17.68
C GLU A 213 -1.51 28.63 -16.28
N SER A 214 -0.65 29.65 -16.17
CA SER A 214 -0.31 30.28 -14.88
C SER A 214 -1.41 31.19 -14.32
N HIS A 215 -2.46 31.50 -15.11
CA HIS A 215 -3.57 32.34 -14.70
C HIS A 215 -4.77 31.60 -14.11
N TYR A 216 -4.75 30.26 -14.06
CA TYR A 216 -5.84 29.45 -13.52
C TYR A 216 -5.49 28.82 -12.19
N CYS A 217 -6.45 28.81 -11.27
CA CYS A 217 -6.34 28.05 -10.03
C CYS A 217 -6.61 26.57 -10.31
N CYS A 218 -5.59 25.71 -10.27
CA CYS A 218 -5.76 24.28 -10.57
C CYS A 218 -6.61 23.49 -9.55
N ILE A 219 -7.08 24.14 -8.47
CA ILE A 219 -7.92 23.52 -7.44
C ILE A 219 -9.41 23.68 -7.78
N CYS A 220 -9.85 24.88 -8.15
CA CYS A 220 -11.24 25.15 -8.53
C CYS A 220 -11.46 25.27 -10.04
N CYS A 221 -10.38 25.31 -10.82
CA CYS A 221 -10.38 25.50 -12.28
C CYS A 221 -10.93 26.86 -12.74
N GLU A 222 -11.01 27.84 -11.86
CA GLU A 222 -11.40 29.22 -12.20
C GLU A 222 -10.15 30.09 -12.42
N LYS A 223 -10.31 31.20 -13.15
CA LYS A 223 -9.23 32.18 -13.29
C LYS A 223 -8.87 32.77 -11.94
N LEU A 224 -7.60 33.05 -11.72
CA LEU A 224 -7.13 33.67 -10.49
C LEU A 224 -7.66 35.10 -10.29
N SER A 225 -8.10 35.76 -11.36
CA SER A 225 -8.78 37.07 -11.31
C SER A 225 -10.25 36.97 -10.87
N ASP A 226 -10.87 35.82 -11.09
CA ASP A 226 -12.27 35.57 -10.76
C ASP A 226 -12.38 35.08 -9.30
N PRO A 227 -13.55 35.18 -8.65
CA PRO A 227 -13.67 34.71 -7.28
C PRO A 227 -13.50 33.19 -7.21
N SER A 228 -12.89 32.73 -6.12
CA SER A 228 -12.80 31.31 -5.76
C SER A 228 -14.17 30.63 -5.81
N GLY A 229 -14.25 29.48 -6.50
CA GLY A 229 -15.44 28.62 -6.48
C GLY A 229 -15.80 28.04 -5.11
N PHE A 230 -14.95 28.23 -4.09
CA PHE A 230 -15.23 27.87 -2.70
C PHE A 230 -15.69 29.05 -1.83
N GLY A 231 -15.75 30.28 -2.38
CA GLY A 231 -16.02 31.51 -1.64
C GLY A 231 -17.32 32.23 -2.04
N GLU A 232 -18.38 31.50 -2.39
CA GLU A 232 -19.66 32.13 -2.76
C GLU A 232 -20.18 33.07 -1.64
N GLY A 233 -20.15 34.38 -1.88
CA GLY A 233 -20.59 35.39 -0.91
C GLY A 233 -19.56 35.77 0.16
N GLU A 234 -18.33 35.29 0.07
CA GLU A 234 -17.23 35.65 0.97
C GLU A 234 -16.38 36.80 0.40
N THR A 235 -15.97 37.75 1.25
CA THR A 235 -15.22 38.94 0.82
C THR A 235 -13.78 38.63 0.42
N ASP A 236 -13.23 37.53 0.90
CA ASP A 236 -11.89 37.04 0.61
C ASP A 236 -11.86 36.06 -0.58
N ALA A 237 -12.97 35.91 -1.31
CA ALA A 237 -13.05 35.03 -2.48
C ALA A 237 -12.06 35.37 -3.59
N HIS A 238 -11.67 36.64 -3.72
CA HIS A 238 -10.70 37.11 -4.71
C HIS A 238 -9.24 37.06 -4.23
N VAL A 239 -8.98 36.66 -2.98
CA VAL A 239 -7.62 36.69 -2.45
C VAL A 239 -6.81 35.56 -3.06
N VAL A 240 -5.71 35.92 -3.72
CA VAL A 240 -4.74 34.97 -4.29
C VAL A 240 -3.45 34.99 -3.50
N VAL A 241 -2.89 33.79 -3.37
CA VAL A 241 -1.63 33.54 -2.69
C VAL A 241 -0.70 32.73 -3.58
N ALA A 242 0.61 32.94 -3.44
CA ALA A 242 1.65 32.10 -4.03
C ALA A 242 2.39 31.30 -2.95
N LEU A 243 2.80 30.08 -3.28
CA LEU A 243 3.62 29.27 -2.37
C LEU A 243 5.06 29.78 -2.36
N LYS A 244 5.63 30.03 -1.17
CA LYS A 244 6.99 30.59 -1.00
C LYS A 244 8.09 29.78 -1.68
N LYS A 245 7.96 28.45 -1.70
CA LYS A 245 9.00 27.56 -2.23
C LYS A 245 8.98 27.41 -3.75
N CYS A 246 7.80 27.37 -4.37
CA CYS A 246 7.66 27.02 -5.79
C CYS A 246 6.92 28.08 -6.63
N GLY A 247 6.45 29.17 -6.03
CA GLY A 247 5.82 30.29 -6.72
C GLY A 247 4.42 30.04 -7.29
N HIS A 248 3.92 28.80 -7.32
CA HIS A 248 2.59 28.49 -7.85
C HIS A 248 1.50 29.23 -7.08
N LYS A 249 0.54 29.79 -7.83
CA LYS A 249 -0.53 30.67 -7.36
C LYS A 249 -1.86 29.93 -7.22
N PHE A 250 -2.63 30.25 -6.19
CA PHE A 250 -3.95 29.69 -5.90
C PHE A 250 -4.83 30.72 -5.20
N HIS A 251 -6.15 30.62 -5.34
CA HIS A 251 -7.04 31.29 -4.40
C HIS A 251 -6.75 30.80 -2.96
N GLN A 252 -6.69 31.73 -2.01
CA GLN A 252 -6.42 31.42 -0.61
C GLN A 252 -7.45 30.44 -0.05
N LEU A 253 -8.74 30.65 -0.36
CA LEU A 253 -9.82 29.77 0.06
C LEU A 253 -9.70 28.36 -0.53
N CYS A 254 -9.33 28.24 -1.81
CA CYS A 254 -9.10 26.94 -2.44
C CYS A 254 -7.98 26.17 -1.73
N LEU A 255 -6.86 26.84 -1.46
CA LEU A 255 -5.72 26.23 -0.78
C LEU A 255 -6.07 25.85 0.67
N LEU A 256 -6.81 26.70 1.37
CA LEU A 256 -7.30 26.45 2.72
C LEU A 256 -8.23 25.24 2.78
N GLN A 257 -9.18 25.15 1.84
CA GLN A 257 -10.12 24.05 1.80
C GLN A 257 -9.46 22.73 1.41
N MET A 258 -8.52 22.77 0.45
CA MET A 258 -7.66 21.64 0.12
C MET A 258 -6.91 21.17 1.37
N PHE A 259 -6.22 22.08 2.06
CA PHE A 259 -5.46 21.75 3.26
C PHE A 259 -6.33 21.13 4.36
N LYS A 260 -7.51 21.71 4.64
CA LYS A 260 -8.47 21.15 5.61
C LYS A 260 -8.94 19.74 5.25
N ALA A 261 -9.10 19.46 3.96
CA ALA A 261 -9.57 18.16 3.46
C ALA A 261 -8.47 17.09 3.46
N THR A 262 -7.24 17.45 3.07
CA THR A 262 -6.16 16.48 2.83
C THR A 262 -5.11 16.43 3.94
N HIS A 263 -4.89 17.52 4.68
CA HIS A 263 -3.76 17.70 5.58
C HIS A 263 -4.19 18.18 6.97
N LYS A 264 -4.15 17.26 7.93
CA LYS A 264 -4.18 17.59 9.37
C LYS A 264 -2.76 17.69 9.97
N MET A 265 -1.76 17.83 9.10
CA MET A 265 -0.33 17.74 9.45
C MET A 265 0.36 19.06 9.15
N ASP A 266 1.54 19.26 9.73
CA ASP A 266 2.27 20.53 9.75
C ASP A 266 3.06 20.84 8.46
N TYR A 267 2.62 20.33 7.31
CA TYR A 267 3.25 20.54 6.00
C TYR A 267 2.22 20.75 4.88
N LEU A 268 2.63 21.43 3.82
CA LEU A 268 1.82 21.68 2.64
C LEU A 268 2.50 21.08 1.40
N GLN A 269 1.76 20.29 0.63
CA GLN A 269 2.21 19.81 -0.68
C GLN A 269 1.53 20.60 -1.80
N CYS A 270 2.30 21.20 -2.69
CA CYS A 270 1.78 21.95 -3.82
C CYS A 270 0.94 21.03 -4.73
N PRO A 271 -0.32 21.36 -5.04
CA PRO A 271 -1.15 20.51 -5.90
C PRO A 271 -0.63 20.47 -7.34
N SER A 272 0.02 21.54 -7.82
CA SER A 272 0.59 21.65 -9.17
C SER A 272 1.87 20.84 -9.33
N CYS A 273 2.93 21.18 -8.59
CA CYS A 273 4.27 20.60 -8.80
C CYS A 273 4.72 19.60 -7.71
N LYS A 274 3.87 19.29 -6.74
CA LYS A 274 4.15 18.36 -5.62
C LYS A 274 5.27 18.80 -4.67
N CYS A 275 5.85 19.99 -4.84
CA CYS A 275 6.82 20.57 -3.90
C CYS A 275 6.27 20.61 -2.46
N ILE A 276 7.10 20.21 -1.50
CA ILE A 276 6.73 20.11 -0.08
C ILE A 276 7.27 21.31 0.69
N SER A 277 6.37 22.06 1.33
CA SER A 277 6.67 23.11 2.30
C SER A 277 6.47 22.61 3.72
N GLY A 278 7.47 22.79 4.59
CA GLY A 278 7.53 22.13 5.90
C GLY A 278 8.11 20.71 5.82
N GLU A 279 7.96 19.94 6.90
CA GLU A 279 8.42 18.55 6.99
C GLU A 279 7.24 17.60 6.81
N LYS A 280 7.25 16.84 5.71
CA LYS A 280 6.21 15.86 5.42
C LYS A 280 6.28 14.71 6.43
N THR A 281 5.20 14.54 7.20
CA THR A 281 5.03 13.44 8.13
C THR A 281 3.81 12.61 7.74
N GLY A 282 3.93 11.29 7.85
CA GLY A 282 2.84 10.37 7.57
C GLY A 282 2.04 9.97 8.81
N ASN A 283 1.20 8.96 8.64
CA ASN A 283 0.34 8.40 9.67
C ASN A 283 0.72 6.94 10.02
N CYS A 284 1.92 6.46 9.68
CA CYS A 284 2.38 5.12 10.07
C CYS A 284 2.11 4.87 11.57
N PRO A 285 1.45 3.76 11.96
CA PRO A 285 1.22 3.44 13.36
C PRO A 285 2.53 3.28 14.15
N ALA A 286 2.41 3.28 15.49
CA ALA A 286 3.54 2.99 16.36
C ALA A 286 4.11 1.59 16.10
N GLY A 287 5.43 1.46 16.16
CA GLY A 287 6.11 0.22 15.86
C GLY A 287 7.61 0.32 16.07
N VAL A 288 8.32 -0.72 15.66
CA VAL A 288 9.78 -0.80 15.73
C VAL A 288 10.34 -1.10 14.34
N MET A 289 11.36 -0.34 13.94
CA MET A 289 12.23 -0.65 12.83
C MET A 289 13.56 -1.16 13.38
N THR A 290 14.07 -2.25 12.84
CA THR A 290 15.40 -2.75 13.13
C THR A 290 16.14 -3.03 11.84
N TRP A 291 17.47 -3.01 11.87
CA TRP A 291 18.27 -3.48 10.74
C TRP A 291 19.48 -4.29 11.21
N ALA A 292 19.93 -5.21 10.37
CA ALA A 292 21.10 -6.05 10.63
C ALA A 292 21.80 -6.42 9.32
N LEU A 293 23.13 -6.55 9.36
CA LEU A 293 23.89 -7.16 8.28
C LEU A 293 23.69 -8.68 8.26
N LEU A 294 23.67 -9.23 7.06
CA LEU A 294 23.68 -10.65 6.74
C LEU A 294 25.01 -10.97 6.05
N PRO A 295 26.07 -11.29 6.81
CA PRO A 295 27.40 -11.53 6.24
C PRO A 295 27.43 -12.77 5.36
N GLY A 296 28.07 -12.68 4.20
CA GLY A 296 28.18 -13.78 3.23
C GLY A 296 26.89 -14.06 2.46
N HIS A 297 25.86 -13.22 2.61
CA HIS A 297 24.64 -13.30 1.82
C HIS A 297 24.58 -12.10 0.86
N SER A 298 24.73 -12.37 -0.43
CA SER A 298 24.57 -11.36 -1.49
C SER A 298 23.19 -11.48 -2.12
N VAL A 299 22.52 -10.35 -2.31
CA VAL A 299 21.35 -10.27 -3.21
C VAL A 299 21.82 -10.36 -4.66
N ALA A 300 20.98 -10.93 -5.53
CA ALA A 300 21.31 -11.11 -6.94
C ALA A 300 21.67 -9.78 -7.63
N GLY A 301 22.81 -9.76 -8.34
CA GLY A 301 23.34 -8.56 -9.00
C GLY A 301 24.34 -7.75 -8.16
N TYR A 302 24.57 -8.13 -6.90
CA TYR A 302 25.53 -7.48 -5.99
C TYR A 302 26.50 -8.51 -5.40
N ASP A 303 27.06 -9.37 -6.24
CA ASP A 303 28.00 -10.41 -5.83
C ASP A 303 29.22 -9.81 -5.11
N GLY A 304 29.61 -10.40 -3.97
CA GLY A 304 30.73 -9.93 -3.16
C GLY A 304 30.39 -8.83 -2.15
N TYR A 305 29.15 -8.35 -2.13
CA TYR A 305 28.62 -7.49 -1.08
C TYR A 305 27.75 -8.30 -0.11
N ASP A 306 27.81 -7.96 1.18
CA ASP A 306 26.85 -8.44 2.17
C ASP A 306 25.46 -7.83 1.91
N THR A 307 24.45 -8.27 2.66
CA THR A 307 23.09 -7.73 2.56
C THR A 307 22.67 -7.10 3.88
N ILE A 308 22.09 -5.90 3.82
CA ILE A 308 21.40 -5.26 4.93
C ILE A 308 19.95 -5.76 4.93
N SER A 309 19.53 -6.38 6.03
CA SER A 309 18.13 -6.71 6.31
C SER A 309 17.50 -5.61 7.15
N VAL A 310 16.32 -5.14 6.74
CA VAL A 310 15.55 -4.09 7.42
C VAL A 310 14.20 -4.66 7.81
N SER A 311 13.93 -4.78 9.10
CA SER A 311 12.72 -5.40 9.65
C SER A 311 11.83 -4.38 10.33
N TYR A 312 10.56 -4.34 9.94
CA TYR A 312 9.54 -3.52 10.55
C TYR A 312 8.55 -4.41 11.30
N ASP A 313 8.30 -4.08 12.56
CA ASP A 313 7.30 -4.72 13.39
C ASP A 313 6.27 -3.70 13.89
N ILE A 314 5.05 -3.82 13.38
CA ILE A 314 3.90 -3.00 13.75
C ILE A 314 2.83 -3.96 14.28
N GLN A 315 2.39 -3.70 15.50
CA GLN A 315 1.37 -4.48 16.18
C GLN A 315 -0.02 -3.95 15.84
N PRO A 316 -1.06 -4.79 15.82
CA PRO A 316 -2.42 -4.34 15.61
C PRO A 316 -2.85 -3.40 16.75
N GLY A 317 -3.78 -2.49 16.48
CA GLY A 317 -4.09 -1.44 17.43
C GLY A 317 -5.39 -0.70 17.13
N LYS A 318 -5.54 0.47 17.75
CA LYS A 318 -6.67 1.38 17.51
C LYS A 318 -6.23 2.55 16.66
N GLN A 319 -7.10 2.96 15.75
CA GLN A 319 -6.88 4.06 14.84
C GLN A 319 -6.88 5.40 15.59
N GLY A 320 -5.86 6.22 15.34
CA GLY A 320 -5.78 7.58 15.85
C GLY A 320 -6.64 8.57 15.06
N PRO A 321 -6.72 9.83 15.50
CA PRO A 321 -7.44 10.90 14.78
C PRO A 321 -6.95 11.16 13.34
N GLU A 322 -5.73 10.74 13.04
CA GLU A 322 -5.09 10.86 11.71
C GLU A 322 -5.44 9.71 10.75
N HIS A 323 -6.10 8.66 11.22
CA HIS A 323 -6.46 7.49 10.42
C HIS A 323 -7.89 7.59 9.88
N PRO A 324 -8.26 6.78 8.87
CA PRO A 324 -9.56 6.86 8.20
C PRO A 324 -10.78 6.68 9.12
N ARG A 325 -10.67 5.82 10.15
CA ARG A 325 -11.76 5.54 11.10
C ARG A 325 -11.27 5.63 12.55
N PRO A 326 -11.10 6.85 13.10
CA PRO A 326 -10.59 7.05 14.45
C PRO A 326 -11.37 6.24 15.50
N GLY A 327 -10.65 5.60 16.42
CA GLY A 327 -11.20 4.76 17.49
C GLY A 327 -11.49 3.31 17.08
N GLN A 328 -11.61 2.99 15.79
CA GLN A 328 -11.76 1.61 15.32
C GLN A 328 -10.45 0.84 15.36
N ALA A 329 -10.52 -0.49 15.32
CA ALA A 329 -9.32 -1.31 15.22
C ALA A 329 -8.66 -1.13 13.84
N PHE A 330 -7.34 -1.34 13.80
CA PHE A 330 -6.64 -1.68 12.58
C PHE A 330 -5.85 -2.97 12.80
N TYR A 331 -5.62 -3.71 11.72
CA TYR A 331 -4.97 -5.01 11.74
C TYR A 331 -3.64 -4.99 10.98
N THR A 332 -2.74 -5.89 11.33
CA THR A 332 -1.44 -6.03 10.68
C THR A 332 -1.36 -7.43 10.07
N GLN A 333 -0.97 -7.51 8.80
CA GLN A 333 -0.82 -8.77 8.06
C GLN A 333 0.62 -8.90 7.58
N GLY A 334 1.23 -10.07 7.84
CA GLY A 334 2.59 -10.38 7.40
C GLY A 334 3.68 -9.58 8.12
N PHE A 335 3.43 -9.09 9.34
CA PHE A 335 4.47 -8.51 10.19
C PHE A 335 5.12 -9.59 11.07
N PRO A 336 6.43 -9.52 11.36
CA PRO A 336 7.36 -8.48 10.88
C PRO A 336 7.61 -8.57 9.37
N ARG A 337 7.66 -7.41 8.71
CA ARG A 337 7.98 -7.32 7.28
C ARG A 337 9.45 -6.99 7.12
N VAL A 338 10.12 -7.73 6.25
CA VAL A 338 11.57 -7.58 6.02
C VAL A 338 11.81 -7.10 4.60
N GLY A 339 12.63 -6.07 4.45
CA GLY A 339 13.21 -5.61 3.19
C GLY A 339 14.72 -5.83 3.16
N TYR A 340 15.30 -5.88 1.96
CA TYR A 340 16.72 -6.15 1.75
C TYR A 340 17.38 -5.08 0.88
N LEU A 341 18.56 -4.62 1.29
CA LEU A 341 19.42 -3.71 0.55
C LEU A 341 20.81 -4.35 0.41
N PRO A 342 21.52 -4.21 -0.72
CA PRO A 342 22.94 -4.58 -0.79
C PRO A 342 23.77 -3.67 0.13
N ASP A 343 24.83 -4.20 0.75
CA ASP A 343 25.73 -3.45 1.62
C ASP A 343 26.78 -2.64 0.82
N THR A 344 26.28 -1.79 -0.07
CA THR A 344 27.06 -0.81 -0.86
C THR A 344 26.93 0.58 -0.25
N ASP A 345 27.74 1.55 -0.68
CA ASP A 345 27.59 2.96 -0.22
C ASP A 345 26.18 3.49 -0.52
N GLU A 346 25.65 3.22 -1.73
CA GLU A 346 24.29 3.58 -2.10
C GLU A 346 23.22 2.85 -1.26
N GLY A 347 23.41 1.56 -0.98
CA GLY A 347 22.49 0.81 -0.10
C GLY A 347 22.48 1.34 1.34
N ARG A 348 23.64 1.78 1.86
CA ARG A 348 23.76 2.41 3.17
C ARG A 348 23.13 3.80 3.21
N LYS A 349 23.25 4.57 2.13
CA LYS A 349 22.52 5.83 1.97
C LYS A 349 21.01 5.61 1.99
N VAL A 350 20.52 4.64 1.21
CA VAL A 350 19.09 4.26 1.23
C VAL A 350 18.64 3.87 2.63
N LEU A 351 19.43 3.08 3.37
CA LEU A 351 19.12 2.74 4.76
C LEU A 351 18.96 3.99 5.64
N LYS A 352 19.87 4.96 5.55
CA LYS A 352 19.79 6.21 6.35
C LYS A 352 18.52 7.00 6.02
N LEU A 353 18.21 7.16 4.74
CA LEU A 353 16.98 7.82 4.28
C LEU A 353 15.74 7.05 4.74
N MET A 354 15.76 5.72 4.68
CA MET A 354 14.67 4.88 5.17
C MET A 354 14.44 5.04 6.68
N ILE A 355 15.50 5.15 7.47
CA ILE A 355 15.40 5.43 8.91
C ILE A 355 14.73 6.78 9.14
N GLU A 356 15.08 7.80 8.35
CA GLU A 356 14.45 9.11 8.47
C GLU A 356 12.98 9.08 8.05
N ALA A 357 12.64 8.41 6.94
CA ALA A 357 11.27 8.19 6.52
C ALA A 357 10.45 7.43 7.59
N TRP A 358 11.06 6.45 8.27
CA TRP A 358 10.45 5.75 9.39
C TRP A 358 10.17 6.70 10.56
N ARG A 359 11.14 7.52 10.97
CA ARG A 359 10.97 8.54 12.03
C ARG A 359 9.86 9.53 11.70
N ARG A 360 9.74 9.92 10.43
CA ARG A 360 8.65 10.76 9.89
C ARG A 360 7.34 10.03 9.67
N ARG A 361 7.23 8.75 10.06
CA ARG A 361 6.01 7.92 9.94
C ARG A 361 5.52 7.74 8.50
N LEU A 362 6.44 7.66 7.52
CA LEU A 362 6.12 7.62 6.08
C LEU A 362 6.11 6.22 5.46
N MET A 363 6.66 5.21 6.13
CA MET A 363 6.85 3.87 5.54
C MET A 363 5.55 3.08 5.33
N PHE A 364 4.60 3.25 6.24
CA PHE A 364 3.32 2.56 6.21
C PHE A 364 2.17 3.53 6.48
N THR A 365 0.96 3.10 6.16
CA THR A 365 -0.28 3.80 6.44
C THR A 365 -1.36 2.80 6.86
N VAL A 366 -2.44 3.29 7.46
CA VAL A 366 -3.66 2.50 7.68
C VAL A 366 -4.62 2.80 6.55
N GLY A 367 -4.98 1.76 5.78
CA GLY A 367 -5.81 1.92 4.60
C GLY A 367 -6.44 0.61 4.14
N THR A 368 -6.65 0.53 2.83
CA THR A 368 -7.16 -0.67 2.17
C THR A 368 -6.02 -1.35 1.43
N SER A 369 -5.78 -2.63 1.71
CA SER A 369 -4.79 -3.43 0.99
C SER A 369 -5.21 -3.62 -0.46
N TYR A 370 -4.36 -3.23 -1.41
CA TYR A 370 -4.59 -3.46 -2.83
C TYR A 370 -4.59 -4.95 -3.19
N THR A 371 -3.75 -5.75 -2.54
CA THR A 371 -3.61 -7.19 -2.83
C THR A 371 -4.80 -7.99 -2.34
N THR A 372 -5.34 -7.66 -1.16
CA THR A 372 -6.38 -8.47 -0.50
C THR A 372 -7.75 -7.80 -0.46
N GLY A 373 -7.84 -6.50 -0.75
CA GLY A 373 -9.05 -5.69 -0.60
C GLY A 373 -9.48 -5.44 0.84
N SER A 374 -8.67 -5.86 1.83
CA SER A 374 -8.99 -5.69 3.25
C SER A 374 -8.82 -4.23 3.68
N SER A 375 -9.85 -3.64 4.28
CA SER A 375 -9.80 -2.30 4.88
C SER A 375 -9.33 -2.34 6.33
N ASP A 376 -8.91 -1.19 6.87
CA ASP A 376 -8.37 -1.06 8.24
C ASP A 376 -7.13 -1.92 8.48
N VAL A 377 -6.26 -2.02 7.49
CA VAL A 377 -5.01 -2.78 7.61
C VAL A 377 -3.81 -1.88 7.38
N VAL A 378 -2.68 -2.27 7.97
CA VAL A 378 -1.39 -1.61 7.72
C VAL A 378 -0.87 -2.03 6.35
N THR A 379 -0.66 -1.04 5.49
CA THR A 379 -0.16 -1.21 4.11
C THR A 379 1.13 -0.40 3.90
N TRP A 380 1.92 -0.78 2.91
CA TRP A 380 3.02 0.04 2.42
C TRP A 380 2.49 1.40 1.95
N ASN A 381 3.32 2.44 2.05
CA ASN A 381 2.96 3.81 1.71
C ASN A 381 3.95 4.39 0.68
N GLU A 382 3.83 3.91 -0.56
CA GLU A 382 4.49 4.46 -1.77
C GLU A 382 6.03 4.38 -1.82
N ILE A 383 6.70 3.95 -0.73
CA ILE A 383 8.13 3.64 -0.71
C ILE A 383 8.35 2.12 -0.84
N HIS A 384 8.87 1.69 -1.99
CA HIS A 384 9.00 0.28 -2.32
C HIS A 384 10.16 -0.40 -1.59
N HIS A 385 9.92 -1.63 -1.17
CA HIS A 385 10.90 -2.48 -0.51
C HIS A 385 11.08 -3.77 -1.29
N LYS A 386 12.33 -4.26 -1.34
CA LYS A 386 12.62 -5.60 -1.83
C LYS A 386 12.44 -6.61 -0.73
N THR A 387 11.31 -7.32 -0.74
CA THR A 387 10.90 -8.25 0.32
C THR A 387 11.33 -9.70 0.06
N GLU A 388 11.87 -9.99 -1.12
CA GLU A 388 12.45 -11.31 -1.45
C GLU A 388 13.99 -11.22 -1.43
N LEU A 389 14.61 -12.06 -0.60
CA LEU A 389 16.07 -12.16 -0.53
C LEU A 389 16.65 -12.92 -1.73
N TYR A 390 15.97 -13.98 -2.17
CA TYR A 390 16.41 -14.88 -3.24
C TYR A 390 15.39 -14.91 -4.38
N GLY A 391 15.74 -14.24 -5.49
CA GLY A 391 14.90 -14.17 -6.67
C GLY A 391 13.96 -12.96 -6.68
N ASN A 392 13.08 -12.94 -7.68
CA ASN A 392 12.16 -11.83 -7.95
C ASN A 392 10.82 -12.36 -8.49
N TYR A 393 10.26 -13.38 -7.84
CA TYR A 393 9.08 -14.09 -8.35
C TYR A 393 7.81 -13.24 -8.22
N SER A 394 7.68 -12.47 -7.15
CA SER A 394 6.56 -11.53 -6.95
C SER A 394 6.77 -10.16 -7.60
N GLY A 395 7.94 -9.89 -8.19
CA GLY A 395 8.33 -8.55 -8.66
C GLY A 395 8.92 -7.64 -7.56
N HIS A 396 9.00 -8.13 -6.32
CA HIS A 396 9.54 -7.39 -5.17
C HIS A 396 10.88 -7.94 -4.67
N GLY A 397 11.73 -8.42 -5.56
CA GLY A 397 13.05 -8.99 -5.24
C GLY A 397 14.16 -8.52 -6.19
N TYR A 398 15.25 -9.29 -6.21
CA TYR A 398 16.46 -9.03 -6.99
C TYR A 398 16.70 -10.15 -8.03
N PRO A 399 17.40 -9.88 -9.15
CA PRO A 399 18.08 -8.64 -9.50
C PRO A 399 17.13 -7.53 -9.96
N ASP A 400 17.45 -6.30 -9.57
CA ASP A 400 16.80 -5.08 -10.03
C ASP A 400 17.82 -3.93 -9.99
N PRO A 401 18.49 -3.63 -11.12
CA PRO A 401 19.53 -2.61 -11.15
C PRO A 401 19.01 -1.18 -10.96
N ALA A 402 17.72 -0.94 -11.18
CA ALA A 402 17.12 0.40 -11.04
C ALA A 402 16.58 0.67 -9.63
N TYR A 403 16.48 -0.34 -8.77
CA TYR A 403 15.80 -0.23 -7.50
C TYR A 403 16.34 0.88 -6.59
N LEU A 404 17.67 0.94 -6.38
CA LEU A 404 18.25 1.91 -5.44
C LEU A 404 18.00 3.36 -5.90
N ALA A 405 18.18 3.64 -7.19
CA ALA A 405 17.85 4.94 -7.76
C ALA A 405 16.35 5.27 -7.65
N ASN A 406 15.48 4.30 -7.94
CA ASN A 406 14.03 4.49 -7.88
C ASN A 406 13.55 4.76 -6.44
N VAL A 407 14.04 4.01 -5.44
CA VAL A 407 13.60 4.20 -4.05
C VAL A 407 14.12 5.52 -3.48
N ILE A 408 15.29 6.02 -3.93
CA ILE A 408 15.76 7.37 -3.60
C ILE A 408 14.79 8.44 -4.13
N LEU A 409 14.31 8.29 -5.37
CA LEU A 409 13.31 9.19 -5.94
C LEU A 409 11.98 9.12 -5.17
N GLU A 410 11.52 7.92 -4.82
CA GLU A 410 10.31 7.74 -4.01
C GLU A 410 10.46 8.42 -2.63
N LEU A 411 11.61 8.25 -1.97
CA LEU A 411 11.91 8.93 -0.71
C LEU A 411 11.91 10.46 -0.88
N ALA A 412 12.47 10.96 -1.98
CA ALA A 412 12.47 12.38 -2.32
C ALA A 412 11.06 12.93 -2.59
N ASP A 413 10.17 12.16 -3.21
CA ASP A 413 8.74 12.50 -3.40
C ASP A 413 7.97 12.59 -2.07
N HIS A 414 8.51 11.96 -1.03
CA HIS A 414 8.05 12.13 0.35
C HIS A 414 8.83 13.19 1.15
N GLY A 415 9.73 13.93 0.50
CA GLY A 415 10.53 14.99 1.13
C GLY A 415 11.66 14.48 2.01
N VAL A 416 12.11 13.24 1.80
CA VAL A 416 13.26 12.63 2.49
C VAL A 416 14.42 12.57 1.52
N THR A 417 15.28 13.57 1.60
CA THR A 417 16.47 13.75 0.74
C THR A 417 17.74 13.67 1.56
N GLU A 418 18.90 13.70 0.90
CA GLU A 418 20.21 13.69 1.58
C GLU A 418 20.40 14.87 2.55
N ASP A 419 19.74 16.01 2.31
CA ASP A 419 19.76 17.17 3.21
C ASP A 419 19.15 16.89 4.60
N CYS A 420 18.48 15.74 4.76
CA CYS A 420 17.89 15.30 6.02
C CYS A 420 18.83 14.48 6.91
N LEU A 421 20.02 14.10 6.41
CA LEU A 421 20.92 13.12 7.04
C LEU A 421 21.98 13.70 7.98
#